data_AF-A0A2D8XIZ3-F1
#
_entry.id   AF-A0A2D8XIZ3-F1
#
_cell.length_a   1.000
_cell.length_b   1.000
_cell.length_c   1.000
_cell.angle_alpha   90.00
_cell.angle_beta   90.00
_cell.angle_gamma   90.00
#
_symmetry.space_group_name_H-M   'P 1'
#
loop_
_entity.id
_entity.type
_entity.pdbx_description
1 polymer ?
#
loop_
_entity_poly.entity_id
_entity_poly.type
_entity_poly.pdbx_seq_one_letter_code
_entity_poly.pdbx_strand_id
1 'polypeptide(L)' 'MSYFIEIEEHEDGDLFITIPEEVIETLEWEPETLLSWNIKGDGIIIQRLNNESGYEQVE' A
#
# COMPACT_ATOMS: atom_id res chain seq x y z
N MET A 1 -11.71 -8.53 4.68
CA MET A 1 -12.19 -7.24 5.22
C MET A 1 -12.27 -6.26 4.07
N SER A 2 -13.17 -5.29 4.13
CA SER A 2 -13.34 -4.28 3.08
C SER A 2 -13.33 -2.91 3.72
N TYR A 3 -12.42 -2.04 3.26
CA TYR A 3 -12.29 -0.67 3.73
C TYR A 3 -12.55 0.27 2.56
N PHE A 4 -13.07 1.46 2.89
CA PHE A 4 -13.21 2.56 1.95
C PHE A 4 -12.30 3.67 2.45
N ILE A 5 -11.51 4.22 1.54
CA ILE A 5 -10.60 5.33 1.81
C ILE A 5 -10.89 6.42 0.77
N GLU A 6 -10.66 7.66 1.17
CA GLU A 6 -10.77 8.81 0.28
C GLU A 6 -9.36 9.33 -0.03
N ILE A 7 -9.20 9.94 -1.20
CA ILE A 7 -7.99 10.68 -1.53
C ILE A 7 -8.10 12.04 -0.85
N GLU A 8 -7.07 12.38 -0.09
CA GLU A 8 -6.96 13.63 0.65
C GLU A 8 -5.90 14.51 -0.02
N GLU A 9 -5.96 15.82 0.25
CA GLU A 9 -5.03 16.82 -0.28
C GLU A 9 -4.33 17.51 0.90
N HIS A 10 -3.00 17.58 0.84
CA HIS A 10 -2.18 18.28 1.82
C HIS A 10 -2.13 19.79 1.51
N GLU A 11 -1.62 20.60 2.43
CA GLU A 11 -1.63 22.07 2.30
C GLU A 11 -0.80 22.59 1.11
N ASP A 12 0.15 21.80 0.62
CA ASP A 12 0.98 22.08 -0.55
C ASP A 12 0.33 21.65 -1.89
N GLY A 13 -0.85 21.02 -1.83
CA GLY A 13 -1.57 20.50 -2.99
C GLY A 13 -1.21 19.05 -3.35
N ASP A 14 -0.33 18.39 -2.59
CA ASP A 14 0.00 16.99 -2.84
C ASP A 14 -1.12 16.07 -2.34
N LEU A 15 -1.50 15.12 -3.19
CA LEU A 15 -2.53 14.14 -2.86
C LEU A 15 -1.93 12.95 -2.09
N PHE A 16 -2.63 12.50 -1.06
CA PHE A 16 -2.27 11.33 -0.29
C PHE A 16 -3.51 10.47 0.05
N ILE A 17 -3.26 9.24 0.46
CA ILE A 17 -4.29 8.33 0.99
C ILE A 17 -3.91 7.90 2.38
N THR A 18 -4.88 7.85 3.28
CA THR A 18 -4.69 7.32 4.63
C THR A 18 -5.05 5.83 4.66
N ILE A 19 -4.09 4.99 5.03
CA ILE A 19 -4.32 3.54 5.18
C ILE A 19 -4.97 3.30 6.55
N PRO A 20 -6.06 2.50 6.64
CA PRO A 20 -6.70 2.19 7.91
C PRO A 20 -5.74 1.52 8.90
N GLU A 21 -5.81 1.91 10.17
CA GLU A 21 -4.95 1.38 11.26
C GLU A 21 -4.98 -0.14 11.33
N GLU A 22 -6.17 -0.75 11.27
CA GLU A 22 -6.33 -2.21 11.31
C GLU A 22 -5.59 -2.93 10.16
N VAL A 23 -5.46 -2.30 8.99
CA VAL A 23 -4.68 -2.84 7.86
C VAL A 23 -3.19 -2.78 8.16
N ILE A 24 -2.71 -1.65 8.71
CA ILE A 24 -1.31 -1.47 9.10
C ILE A 24 -0.92 -2.49 10.18
N GLU A 25 -1.73 -2.64 11.22
CA GLU A 25 -1.52 -3.59 12.30
C GLU A 25 -1.53 -5.04 11.80
N THR A 26 -2.51 -5.40 10.95
CA THR A 26 -2.63 -6.77 10.41
C THR A 26 -1.46 -7.14 9.51
N LEU A 27 -0.92 -6.19 8.75
CA LEU A 27 0.22 -6.42 7.86
C LEU A 27 1.57 -6.20 8.56
N GLU A 28 1.55 -5.81 9.84
CA GLU A 28 2.71 -5.48 10.65
C GLU A 28 3.60 -4.44 9.96
N TRP A 29 2.99 -3.45 9.30
CA TRP A 29 3.71 -2.37 8.66
C TRP A 29 4.11 -1.33 9.70
N GLU A 30 5.40 -1.04 9.76
CA GLU A 30 5.97 -0.02 10.64
C GLU A 30 6.38 1.20 9.82
N PRO A 31 6.58 2.37 10.46
CA PRO A 31 7.29 3.49 9.84
C PRO A 31 8.58 2.99 9.17
N GLU A 32 8.91 3.55 8.00
CA GLU A 32 10.04 3.12 7.17
C GLU A 32 9.89 1.75 6.46
N THR A 33 8.76 1.05 6.60
CA THR A 33 8.47 -0.14 5.79
C THR A 33 8.46 0.22 4.31
N LEU A 34 9.34 -0.42 3.53
CA LEU A 34 9.37 -0.24 2.07
C LEU A 34 8.24 -1.03 1.41
N LEU A 35 7.42 -0.31 0.64
CA LEU A 35 6.29 -0.85 -0.10
C LEU A 35 6.52 -0.68 -1.61
N SER A 36 6.12 -1.69 -2.38
CA SER A 36 5.98 -1.61 -3.83
C SER A 36 4.55 -1.24 -4.19
N TRP A 37 4.39 -0.39 -5.20
CA TRP A 37 3.11 0.03 -5.75
C TRP A 37 3.02 -0.41 -7.20
N ASN A 38 2.09 -1.33 -7.49
CA ASN A 38 1.89 -1.85 -8.84
C ASN A 38 0.51 -1.45 -9.35
N ILE A 39 0.48 -0.80 -10.51
CA ILE A 39 -0.78 -0.41 -11.17
C ILE A 39 -1.35 -1.63 -11.90
N LYS A 40 -2.61 -1.98 -11.64
CA LYS A 40 -3.30 -3.09 -12.29
C LYS A 40 -4.75 -2.71 -12.61
N GLY A 41 -5.02 -2.47 -13.88
CA GLY A 41 -6.35 -2.05 -14.33
C GLY A 41 -6.69 -0.65 -13.82
N ASP A 42 -7.83 -0.54 -13.13
CA ASP A 42 -8.33 0.67 -12.47
C ASP A 42 -7.88 0.81 -11.01
N GLY A 43 -7.01 -0.08 -10.53
CA GLY A 43 -6.54 -0.11 -9.15
C GLY A 43 -5.03 -0.20 -9.00
N ILE A 44 -4.60 -0.21 -7.74
CA ILE A 44 -3.23 -0.43 -7.32
C ILE A 44 -3.14 -1.63 -6.37
N ILE A 45 -2.01 -2.34 -6.44
CA ILE A 45 -1.62 -3.37 -5.48
C ILE A 45 -0.42 -2.85 -4.71
N ILE A 46 -0.56 -2.75 -3.39
CA ILE A 46 0.50 -2.31 -2.48
C ILE A 46 0.97 -3.53 -1.67
N GLN A 47 2.28 -3.81 -1.71
CA GLN A 47 2.88 -4.97 -1.04
C GLN A 47 4.26 -4.62 -0.48
N ARG A 48 4.67 -5.25 0.62
CA ARG A 48 6.03 -5.10 1.17
C ARG A 48 7.07 -5.49 0.13
N LEU A 49 8.05 -4.61 -0.10
CA LEU A 49 9.07 -4.79 -1.14
C LEU A 49 9.99 -6.00 -0.83
N ASN A 50 10.30 -6.21 0.44
CA ASN A 50 11.21 -7.25 0.92
C ASN A 50 10.46 -8.40 1.60
N ASN A 51 9.33 -8.84 1.06
CA ASN A 51 8.69 -10.04 1.60
C ASN A 51 9.60 -11.25 1.30
N GLU A 52 9.90 -12.09 2.29
CA GLU A 52 10.78 -13.27 2.15
C GLU A 52 10.24 -14.32 1.13
N SER A 53 9.06 -14.09 0.56
CA SER A 53 8.57 -14.82 -0.60
C SER A 53 9.10 -14.16 -1.87
N GLY A 54 10.21 -14.73 -2.35
CA GLY A 54 10.88 -14.32 -3.58
C GLY A 54 9.94 -14.20 -4.77
N TYR A 55 10.30 -13.28 -5.66
CA TYR A 55 9.94 -13.28 -7.08
C TYR A 55 9.45 -14.67 -7.56
N GLU A 56 8.14 -14.86 -7.71
CA GLU A 56 7.65 -15.91 -8.59
C GLU A 56 7.88 -15.41 -10.02
N GLN A 57 8.85 -16.04 -10.67
CA GLN A 57 9.12 -15.85 -12.09
C GLN A 57 7.87 -16.27 -12.85
N VAL A 58 7.23 -15.32 -13.53
CA VAL A 58 6.11 -15.62 -14.44
C VAL A 58 6.72 -16.30 -15.67
N GLU A 59 6.38 -17.57 -15.92
CA GLU A 59 6.63 -18.25 -17.22
C GLU A 59 5.78 -17.63 -18.34
#